data_AF-T0G9A3-F1
#
_entry.id   AF-T0G9A3-F1
#
_cell.length_a   1.000
_cell.length_b   1.000
_cell.length_c   1.000
_cell.angle_alpha   90.00
_cell.angle_beta   90.00
_cell.angle_gamma   90.00
#
_symmetry.space_group_name_H-M   'P 1'
#
loop_
_entity.id
_entity.type
_entity.pdbx_description
1 polymer ?
#
loop_
_entity_poly.entity_id
_entity_poly.type
_entity_poly.pdbx_seq_one_letter_code
_entity_poly.pdbx_strand_id
1 'polypeptide(L)'
;MELMCRVLQVSERGYRSWRSRPISRRERTDMKVLAHIREQYSLSLGSYGRPRMTMELKDAGINVGERRVGRLMRINGIKSVRPAGTAAIFQYINGFYNSRRRHSYLGGISPLAFEAKVA
;
A
#
# COMPACT_ATOMS: atom_id res chain seq x y z
N MET A 1 7.05 -10.55 36.37
CA MET A 1 6.66 -11.14 35.06
C MET A 1 6.34 -12.63 35.16
N GLU A 2 6.85 -13.35 36.16
CA GLU A 2 6.53 -14.77 36.44
C GLU A 2 5.03 -15.00 36.71
N LEU A 3 4.38 -14.12 37.48
CA LEU A 3 2.94 -14.17 37.77
C LEU A 3 2.08 -14.20 36.50
N MET A 4 2.40 -13.38 35.50
CA MET A 4 1.64 -13.33 34.24
C MET A 4 1.81 -14.62 33.42
N CYS A 5 3.02 -15.20 33.41
CA CYS A 5 3.28 -16.47 32.73
C CYS A 5 2.57 -17.64 33.41
N ARG A 6 2.50 -17.64 34.75
CA ARG A 6 1.78 -18.65 35.54
C ARG A 6 0.25 -18.55 35.35
N VAL A 7 -0.32 -17.35 35.35
CA VAL A 7 -1.75 -17.11 35.12
C VAL A 7 -2.17 -17.54 33.71
N LEU A 8 -1.34 -17.25 32.69
CA LEU A 8 -1.62 -17.60 31.29
C LEU A 8 -1.12 -19.01 30.90
N GLN A 9 -0.60 -19.79 31.86
CA GLN A 9 -0.06 -21.14 31.64
C GLN A 9 0.98 -21.24 30.50
N VAL A 10 1.85 -20.23 30.35
CA VAL A 10 2.95 -20.21 29.38
C VAL A 10 4.30 -20.36 30.08
N SER A 11 5.24 -21.04 29.45
CA SER A 11 6.60 -21.16 30.01
C SER A 11 7.34 -19.82 29.94
N GLU A 12 8.04 -19.47 31.02
CA GLU A 12 8.80 -18.22 31.07
C GLU A 12 9.90 -18.15 30.01
N ARG A 13 10.55 -19.29 29.73
CA ARG A 13 11.56 -19.41 28.66
C ARG A 13 10.95 -19.17 27.28
N GLY A 14 9.76 -19.72 27.03
CA GLY A 14 9.01 -19.49 25.80
C GLY A 14 8.59 -18.04 25.65
N TYR A 15 8.08 -17.42 26.72
CA TYR A 15 7.72 -16.01 26.75
C TYR A 15 8.93 -15.09 26.48
N ARG A 16 10.07 -15.33 27.15
CA ARG A 16 11.30 -14.55 26.92
C ARG A 16 11.80 -14.70 25.49
N SER A 17 11.84 -15.93 24.96
CA SER A 17 12.21 -16.18 23.56
C SER A 17 11.28 -15.46 22.58
N TRP A 18 9.96 -15.50 22.80
CA TRP A 18 9.00 -14.79 21.97
C TRP A 18 9.20 -13.27 22.05
N ARG A 19 9.36 -12.72 23.26
CA ARG A 19 9.55 -11.28 23.48
C ARG A 19 10.82 -10.74 22.84
N SER A 20 11.89 -11.54 22.76
CA SER A 20 13.16 -11.13 22.17
C SER A 20 13.33 -11.53 20.70
N ARG A 21 12.30 -12.12 20.05
CA ARG A 21 12.43 -12.56 18.66
C ARG A 21 12.65 -11.35 17.73
N PRO A 22 13.72 -11.37 16.91
CA PRO A 22 13.92 -10.31 15.93
C PRO A 22 12.86 -10.40 14.82
N ILE A 23 12.67 -9.29 14.13
CA ILE A 23 11.78 -9.19 12.97
C ILE A 23 12.13 -10.27 11.95
N SER A 24 11.11 -11.03 11.54
CA SER A 24 11.26 -12.12 10.56
C SER A 24 11.64 -11.59 9.17
N ARG A 25 12.29 -12.43 8.34
CA ARG A 25 12.61 -12.07 6.94
C ARG A 25 11.37 -11.61 6.16
N ARG A 26 10.24 -12.30 6.34
CA ARG A 26 8.97 -11.96 5.68
C ARG A 26 8.51 -10.58 6.09
N GLU A 27 8.57 -10.27 7.37
CA GLU A 27 8.16 -8.98 7.91
C GLU A 27 9.06 -7.83 7.43
N ARG A 28 10.38 -8.06 7.31
CA ARG A 28 11.28 -7.11 6.64
C ARG A 28 10.89 -6.84 5.20
N THR A 29 10.54 -7.88 4.44
CA THR A 29 10.07 -7.69 3.06
C THR A 29 8.70 -7.01 3.01
N ASP A 30 7.80 -7.32 3.96
CA ASP A 30 6.50 -6.66 4.07
C ASP A 30 6.65 -5.17 4.36
N MET A 31 7.64 -4.76 5.17
CA MET A 31 7.94 -3.35 5.41
C MET A 31 8.35 -2.61 4.13
N LYS A 32 9.17 -3.23 3.27
CA LYS A 32 9.53 -2.64 1.96
C LYS A 32 8.29 -2.47 1.08
N VAL A 33 7.49 -3.52 0.94
CA VAL A 33 6.24 -3.47 0.16
C VAL A 33 5.29 -2.41 0.71
N LEU A 34 5.17 -2.32 2.03
CA LEU A 34 4.33 -1.33 2.69
C LEU A 34 4.78 0.11 2.44
N ALA A 35 6.09 0.36 2.40
CA ALA A 35 6.63 1.69 2.06
C ALA A 35 6.14 2.13 0.68
N HIS A 36 6.26 1.26 -0.33
CA HIS A 36 5.78 1.54 -1.68
C HIS A 36 4.25 1.64 -1.77
N ILE A 37 3.51 0.83 -1.00
CA ILE A 37 2.04 0.98 -0.91
C ILE A 37 1.68 2.39 -0.40
N ARG A 38 2.35 2.88 0.64
CA ARG A 38 2.08 4.20 1.23
C ARG A 38 2.40 5.32 0.26
N GLU A 39 3.53 5.21 -0.44
CA GLU A 39 3.94 6.14 -1.49
C GLU A 39 2.88 6.23 -2.60
N GLN A 40 2.52 5.09 -3.20
CA GLN A 40 1.52 5.04 -4.28
C GLN A 40 0.12 5.47 -3.81
N TYR A 41 -0.23 5.16 -2.56
CA TYR A 41 -1.49 5.59 -1.96
C TYR A 41 -1.54 7.10 -1.79
N SER A 42 -0.44 7.73 -1.35
CA SER A 42 -0.34 9.18 -1.23
C SER A 42 -0.41 9.87 -2.60
N LEU A 43 0.34 9.36 -3.59
CA LEU A 43 0.35 9.89 -4.96
C LEU A 43 -1.02 9.81 -5.64
N SER A 44 -1.80 8.77 -5.34
CA SER A 44 -3.16 8.56 -5.88
C SER A 44 -4.28 9.23 -5.07
N LEU A 45 -3.93 10.05 -4.06
CA LEU A 45 -4.88 10.67 -3.12
C LEU A 45 -5.82 9.64 -2.49
N GLY A 46 -5.31 8.43 -2.26
CA GLY A 46 -6.04 7.29 -1.73
C GLY A 46 -7.07 6.65 -2.65
N SER A 47 -7.10 7.03 -3.93
CA SER A 47 -8.08 6.51 -4.90
C SER A 47 -7.81 5.05 -5.27
N TYR A 48 -6.57 4.58 -5.16
CA TYR A 48 -6.20 3.23 -5.58
C TYR A 48 -6.54 2.16 -4.53
N GLY A 49 -7.39 1.23 -4.93
CA GLY A 49 -7.66 -0.01 -4.21
C GLY A 49 -6.65 -1.12 -4.53
N ARG A 50 -6.83 -2.27 -3.88
CA ARG A 50 -5.96 -3.46 -3.95
C ARG A 50 -5.56 -3.89 -5.39
N PRO A 51 -6.47 -3.98 -6.39
CA PRO A 51 -6.07 -4.40 -7.73
C PRO A 51 -5.13 -3.40 -8.41
N ARG A 52 -5.46 -2.11 -8.35
CA ARG A 52 -4.66 -1.03 -8.95
C ARG A 52 -3.32 -0.89 -8.24
N MET A 53 -3.31 -0.92 -6.92
CA MET A 53 -2.09 -0.90 -6.11
C MET A 53 -1.14 -2.03 -6.51
N THR A 54 -1.66 -3.24 -6.74
CA THR A 54 -0.84 -4.39 -7.14
C THR A 54 -0.20 -4.19 -8.52
N MET A 55 -0.91 -3.54 -9.46
CA MET A 55 -0.34 -3.22 -10.78
C MET A 55 0.78 -2.19 -10.66
N GLU A 56 0.57 -1.10 -9.92
CA GLU A 56 1.61 -0.08 -9.73
C GLU A 56 2.86 -0.64 -9.03
N LEU A 57 2.68 -1.53 -8.04
CA LEU A 57 3.81 -2.20 -7.39
C LEU A 57 4.60 -3.07 -8.37
N LYS A 58 3.91 -3.82 -9.25
CA LYS A 58 4.58 -4.64 -10.26
C LYS A 58 5.34 -3.78 -11.26
N ASP A 59 4.77 -2.67 -11.69
CA ASP A 59 5.40 -1.74 -12.62
C ASP A 59 6.58 -1.00 -11.96
N ALA A 60 6.54 -0.81 -10.64
CA ALA A 60 7.69 -0.36 -9.84
C ALA A 60 8.74 -1.46 -9.58
N GLY A 61 8.61 -2.64 -10.19
CA GLY A 61 9.56 -3.76 -10.08
C GLY A 61 9.36 -4.66 -8.86
N ILE A 62 8.27 -4.48 -8.10
CA ILE A 62 7.99 -5.21 -6.87
C ILE A 62 6.97 -6.32 -7.14
N ASN A 63 7.47 -7.53 -7.40
CA ASN A 63 6.61 -8.67 -7.68
C ASN A 63 5.92 -9.18 -6.39
N VAL A 64 4.65 -8.80 -6.20
CA VAL A 64 3.85 -9.17 -5.03
C VAL A 64 2.45 -9.62 -5.46
N GLY A 65 1.96 -10.69 -4.85
CA GLY A 65 0.61 -11.19 -5.08
C GLY A 65 -0.46 -10.29 -4.45
N GLU A 66 -1.59 -10.16 -5.15
CA GLU A 66 -2.69 -9.26 -4.76
C GLU A 66 -3.24 -9.54 -3.35
N ARG A 67 -3.31 -10.81 -2.92
CA ARG A 67 -3.72 -11.20 -1.56
C ARG A 67 -2.79 -10.64 -0.49
N ARG A 68 -1.48 -10.60 -0.76
CA ARG A 68 -0.47 -10.06 0.17
C ARG A 68 -0.60 -8.55 0.28
N VAL A 69 -0.79 -7.84 -0.84
CA VAL A 69 -1.09 -6.40 -0.86
C VAL A 69 -2.36 -6.11 -0.05
N GLY A 70 -3.44 -6.84 -0.31
CA GLY A 70 -4.71 -6.69 0.41
C GLY A 70 -4.58 -6.88 1.93
N ARG A 71 -3.82 -7.89 2.37
CA ARG A 71 -3.52 -8.11 3.79
C ARG A 71 -2.76 -6.92 4.39
N LEU A 72 -1.71 -6.44 3.72
CA LEU A 72 -0.90 -5.32 4.21
C LEU A 72 -1.70 -4.01 4.27
N MET A 73 -2.50 -3.72 3.25
CA MET A 73 -3.40 -2.57 3.24
C MET A 73 -4.38 -2.63 4.42
N ARG A 74 -5.04 -3.78 4.63
CA ARG A 74 -6.02 -3.97 5.71
C ARG A 74 -5.42 -3.76 7.10
N ILE A 75 -4.29 -4.42 7.40
CA ILE A 75 -3.62 -4.32 8.71
C ILE A 75 -3.14 -2.89 8.99
N ASN A 76 -2.85 -2.11 7.94
CA ASN A 76 -2.41 -0.72 8.05
C ASN A 76 -3.54 0.32 7.87
N GLY A 77 -4.81 -0.10 7.84
CA GLY A 77 -5.94 0.82 7.70
C GLY A 77 -6.03 1.54 6.35
N ILE A 78 -5.32 1.07 5.32
CA ILE A 78 -5.30 1.67 3.99
C ILE A 78 -6.49 1.13 3.19
N LYS A 79 -7.42 2.03 2.83
CA LYS A 79 -8.64 1.71 2.08
C LYS A 79 -8.83 2.72 0.95
N SER A 80 -9.39 2.28 -0.17
CA SER A 80 -9.70 3.21 -1.27
C SER A 80 -10.74 4.23 -0.81
N VAL A 81 -10.47 5.50 -1.08
CA VAL A 81 -11.38 6.62 -0.84
C VAL A 81 -11.82 7.22 -2.17
N ARG A 82 -13.04 7.73 -2.20
CA ARG A 82 -13.53 8.53 -3.33
C ARG A 82 -13.40 10.00 -2.95
N PRO A 83 -12.85 10.85 -3.83
CA PRO A 83 -12.83 12.29 -3.58
C PRO A 83 -14.28 12.80 -3.48
N ALA A 84 -14.53 13.64 -2.49
CA ALA A 84 -15.84 14.25 -2.25
C ALA A 84 -15.67 15.73 -1.90
N GLY A 85 -16.56 16.58 -2.41
CA GLY A 85 -16.46 18.03 -2.32
C GLY A 85 -15.60 18.64 -3.43
N THR A 86 -15.88 19.89 -3.77
CA THR A 86 -15.33 20.57 -4.96
C THR A 86 -13.81 20.65 -4.95
N ALA A 87 -13.20 21.01 -3.81
CA ALA A 87 -11.75 21.12 -3.68
C ALA A 87 -11.03 19.77 -3.85
N ALA A 88 -11.55 18.70 -3.23
CA ALA A 88 -10.98 17.37 -3.35
C ALA A 88 -11.13 16.80 -4.76
N ILE A 89 -12.26 17.05 -5.43
CA ILE A 89 -12.48 16.68 -6.84
C ILE A 89 -11.50 17.42 -7.74
N PHE A 90 -11.32 18.73 -7.54
CA PHE A 90 -10.35 19.52 -8.31
C PHE A 90 -8.92 18.99 -8.14
N GLN A 91 -8.50 18.72 -6.91
CA GLN A 91 -7.19 18.12 -6.62
C GLN A 91 -7.06 16.73 -7.25
N TYR A 92 -8.12 15.92 -7.20
CA TYR A 92 -8.12 14.62 -7.85
C TYR A 92 -7.97 14.73 -9.36
N ILE A 93 -8.71 15.62 -10.01
CA ILE A 93 -8.66 15.77 -11.47
C ILE A 93 -7.29 16.30 -11.91
N ASN A 94 -6.86 17.42 -11.34
CA ASN A 94 -5.66 18.14 -11.81
C ASN A 94 -4.36 17.61 -11.18
N GLY A 95 -4.39 17.31 -9.88
CA GLY A 95 -3.22 16.83 -9.14
C GLY A 95 -2.91 15.34 -9.35
N PHE A 96 -3.85 14.56 -9.90
CA PHE A 96 -3.66 13.13 -10.09
C PHE A 96 -4.22 12.56 -11.40
N TYR A 97 -5.52 12.67 -11.68
CA TYR A 97 -6.17 11.95 -12.79
C TYR A 97 -5.59 12.36 -14.15
N ASN A 98 -5.59 13.65 -14.47
CA ASN A 98 -5.10 14.15 -15.75
C ASN A 98 -3.56 14.11 -15.83
N SER A 99 -2.88 14.38 -14.72
CA SER A 99 -1.42 14.54 -14.69
C SER A 99 -0.64 13.23 -14.52
N ARG A 100 -1.16 12.27 -13.75
CA ARG A 100 -0.41 11.09 -13.30
C ARG A 100 -1.09 9.75 -13.52
N ARG A 101 -2.43 9.69 -13.51
CA ARG A 101 -3.14 8.41 -13.55
C ARG A 101 -2.89 7.69 -14.87
N ARG A 102 -2.30 6.51 -14.79
CA ARG A 102 -1.98 5.69 -15.95
C ARG A 102 -3.22 4.98 -16.47
N HIS A 103 -3.46 5.09 -17.77
CA HIS A 103 -4.60 4.47 -18.43
C HIS A 103 -4.14 3.39 -19.41
N SER A 104 -4.70 2.18 -19.31
CA SER A 104 -4.31 1.06 -20.17
C SER A 104 -4.56 1.33 -21.65
N TYR A 105 -5.69 1.98 -21.97
CA TYR A 105 -6.03 2.42 -23.33
C TYR A 105 -5.02 3.43 -23.90
N LEU A 106 -4.39 4.25 -23.03
CA LEU A 106 -3.37 5.23 -23.45
C LEU A 106 -1.96 4.63 -23.46
N GLY A 107 -1.81 3.30 -23.36
CA GLY A 107 -0.48 2.66 -23.28
C GLY A 107 0.22 2.90 -21.93
N GLY A 108 -0.54 3.15 -20.87
CA GLY A 108 0.01 3.32 -19.53
C GLY A 108 0.60 4.70 -19.24
N ILE A 109 0.25 5.73 -20.01
CA ILE A 109 0.57 7.13 -19.68
C ILE A 109 -0.68 7.86 -19.14
N SER A 110 -0.47 9.07 -18.62
CA SER A 110 -1.55 9.94 -18.17
C SER A 110 -2.23 10.68 -19.35
N PRO A 111 -3.48 11.15 -19.19
CA PRO A 111 -4.18 11.93 -20.22
C PRO A 111 -3.36 13.11 -20.75
N LEU A 112 -2.77 13.93 -19.88
CA LEU A 112 -1.94 15.06 -20.32
C LEU A 112 -0.68 14.63 -21.08
N ALA A 113 -0.05 13.53 -20.67
CA ALA A 113 1.11 12.99 -21.38
C ALA A 113 0.75 12.40 -22.76
N PHE A 114 -0.49 11.95 -22.93
CA PHE A 114 -1.00 11.51 -24.23
C PHE A 114 -1.27 12.69 -25.15
N GLU A 115 -1.99 13.71 -24.67
CA GLU A 115 -2.27 14.93 -25.43
C GLU A 115 -0.97 15.59 -25.93
N ALA A 116 0.05 15.71 -25.06
CA ALA A 116 1.35 16.27 -25.41
C ALA A 116 2.15 15.47 -26.46
N LYS A 117 1.80 14.19 -26.69
CA LYS A 117 2.41 13.37 -27.75
C LYS A 117 1.67 13.45 -29.09
N VAL A 118 0.40 13.85 -29.06
CA VAL A 118 -0.47 13.93 -30.24
C VAL A 118 -0.45 15.32 -30.86
N ALA A 119 -0.19 16.36 -30.06
CA ALA A 119 0.05 17.73 -30.50
C ALA A 119 1.40 17.89 -31.20
#